data_AF-B6HC33-F1
#
_entry.id   AF-B6HC33-F1
#
_cell.length_a   1.000
_cell.length_b   1.000
_cell.length_c   1.000
_cell.angle_alpha   90.00
_cell.angle_beta   90.00
_cell.angle_gamma   90.00
#
_symmetry.space_group_name_H-M   'P 1'
#
loop_
_entity.id
_entity.type
_entity.pdbx_description
1 polymer ?
#
loop_
_entity_poly.entity_id
_entity_poly.type
_entity_poly.pdbx_seq_one_letter_code
_entity_poly.pdbx_strand_id
1 'polypeptide(L)'
;MASLPLPRVESLLDYTSFELTVLPYLTQLQWLPDSLREAGSDVHSLRAVYLATNPLVSAIAFSGALAGLLFIAAEINRNYSQIDRFWSILPALYNVHFALWARLSGIQTQTLDTIAVVTVVWSIRLTFNYWRKGGYSIGSEDYRWEVVRSKVNNSFVFMIFNLGFISIAQSLLLLLITTPTYIFVVAAYNQGPETFGLPDLAFSRAAFFFIIIEFFADNQQWKFQSAKKEYQTNARIPEPYKDQFSAEDLERGFVVSGLWSWSRHPNFVAEQAFWLTMYLWSCYRTETYFNWTGLGALGTVAIFQGSVRLTEAITAGKYPEYSDYQARVGRFIPRLSVKAKKTKASKKST
;
A
#
# COMPACT_ATOMS: atom_id res chain seq x y z
N MET A 1 -27.46 -23.24 13.22
CA MET A 1 -26.78 -22.03 12.70
C MET A 1 -26.80 -22.13 11.18
N ALA A 2 -27.22 -21.08 10.48
CA ALA A 2 -27.04 -21.02 9.03
C ALA A 2 -25.55 -21.20 8.71
N SER A 3 -25.23 -21.93 7.64
CA SER A 3 -23.84 -22.06 7.19
C SER A 3 -23.28 -20.67 6.86
N LEU A 4 -22.14 -20.30 7.46
CA LEU A 4 -21.45 -19.07 7.08
C LEU A 4 -21.08 -19.12 5.59
N PRO A 5 -21.02 -17.97 4.89
CA PRO A 5 -20.61 -17.89 3.48
C PRO A 5 -19.09 -18.02 3.34
N LEU A 6 -18.53 -19.04 3.98
CA LEU A 6 -17.12 -19.41 3.98
C LEU A 6 -16.97 -20.87 3.56
N PRO A 7 -15.88 -21.21 2.85
CA PRO A 7 -15.63 -22.55 2.38
C PRO A 7 -15.37 -23.48 3.57
N ARG A 8 -15.92 -24.69 3.51
CA ARG A 8 -15.50 -25.81 4.36
C ARG A 8 -14.48 -26.63 3.59
N VAL A 9 -13.24 -26.63 4.07
CA VAL A 9 -12.07 -27.18 3.38
C VAL A 9 -11.26 -28.00 4.37
N GLU A 10 -10.77 -29.16 3.92
CA GLU A 10 -10.25 -30.22 4.79
C GLU A 10 -8.74 -30.13 5.03
N SER A 11 -7.98 -29.55 4.09
CA SER A 11 -6.52 -29.45 4.20
C SER A 11 -6.04 -28.00 4.28
N LEU A 12 -4.83 -27.80 4.83
CA LEU A 12 -4.19 -26.48 4.91
C LEU A 12 -3.93 -25.87 3.52
N LEU A 13 -3.61 -26.74 2.54
CA LEU A 13 -3.38 -26.33 1.15
C LEU A 13 -4.66 -25.74 0.55
N ASP A 14 -5.81 -26.35 0.83
CA ASP A 14 -7.11 -25.92 0.30
C ASP A 14 -7.52 -24.54 0.78
N TYR A 15 -7.02 -24.08 1.93
CA TYR A 15 -7.28 -22.72 2.44
C TYR A 15 -6.76 -21.65 1.48
N THR A 16 -5.79 -22.02 0.65
CA THR A 16 -5.18 -21.14 -0.34
C THR A 16 -5.65 -21.39 -1.76
N SER A 17 -6.56 -22.33 -1.99
CA SER A 17 -7.10 -22.62 -3.31
C SER A 17 -8.12 -21.55 -3.72
N PHE A 18 -7.84 -20.81 -4.79
CA PHE A 18 -8.79 -19.80 -5.32
C PHE A 18 -10.10 -20.46 -5.78
N GLU A 19 -10.01 -21.64 -6.39
CA GLU A 19 -11.15 -22.40 -6.91
C GLU A 19 -12.09 -22.88 -5.79
N LEU A 20 -11.55 -23.22 -4.62
CA LEU A 20 -12.34 -23.68 -3.49
C LEU A 20 -12.80 -22.53 -2.59
N THR A 21 -11.96 -21.50 -2.41
CA THR A 21 -12.19 -20.48 -1.38
C THR A 21 -12.77 -19.17 -1.90
N VAL A 22 -12.70 -18.91 -3.20
CA VAL A 22 -13.14 -17.63 -3.78
C VAL A 22 -14.16 -17.82 -4.89
N LEU A 23 -13.81 -18.63 -5.90
CA LEU A 23 -14.61 -18.81 -7.11
C LEU A 23 -16.10 -19.16 -6.85
N PRO A 24 -16.44 -20.06 -5.90
CA PRO A 24 -17.84 -20.43 -5.66
C PRO A 24 -18.69 -19.28 -5.12
N TYR A 25 -18.06 -18.27 -4.51
CA TYR A 25 -18.73 -17.13 -3.89
C TYR A 25 -18.82 -15.92 -4.83
N LEU A 26 -18.06 -15.86 -5.94
CA LEU A 26 -18.06 -14.70 -6.82
C LEU A 26 -19.41 -14.40 -7.46
N THR A 27 -20.28 -15.39 -7.59
CA THR A 27 -21.67 -15.22 -8.03
C THR A 27 -22.46 -14.28 -7.12
N GLN A 28 -22.06 -14.14 -5.84
CA GLN A 28 -22.65 -13.17 -4.91
C GLN A 28 -22.56 -11.72 -5.38
N LEU A 29 -21.59 -11.38 -6.25
CA LEU A 29 -21.51 -10.05 -6.85
C LEU A 29 -22.73 -9.71 -7.71
N GLN A 30 -23.43 -10.72 -8.26
CA GLN A 30 -24.57 -10.50 -9.16
C GLN A 30 -25.81 -10.05 -8.40
N TRP A 31 -26.10 -10.63 -7.22
CA TRP A 31 -27.31 -10.34 -6.46
C TRP A 31 -27.11 -9.39 -5.27
N LEU A 32 -25.87 -9.15 -4.83
CA LEU A 32 -25.57 -8.23 -3.73
C LEU A 32 -26.20 -6.83 -3.89
N PRO A 33 -26.21 -6.19 -5.09
CA PRO A 33 -26.85 -4.89 -5.26
C PRO A 33 -28.35 -4.90 -4.98
N ASP A 34 -29.06 -5.96 -5.39
CA ASP A 34 -30.50 -6.09 -5.15
C ASP A 34 -30.77 -6.40 -3.68
N SER A 35 -29.97 -7.26 -3.04
CA SER A 35 -30.07 -7.52 -1.59
C SER A 35 -29.84 -6.25 -0.76
N LEU A 36 -28.89 -5.39 -1.14
CA LEU A 36 -28.67 -4.10 -0.49
C LEU A 36 -29.83 -3.13 -0.72
N ARG A 37 -30.41 -3.12 -1.92
CA ARG A 37 -31.58 -2.29 -2.24
C ARG A 37 -32.80 -2.71 -1.43
N GLU A 38 -33.03 -4.02 -1.30
CA GLU A 38 -34.12 -4.59 -0.50
C GLU A 38 -33.95 -4.31 1.00
N ALA A 39 -32.72 -4.41 1.52
CA ALA A 39 -32.42 -4.04 2.91
C ALA A 39 -32.63 -2.55 3.19
N GLY A 40 -32.45 -1.68 2.19
CA GLY A 40 -32.68 -0.24 2.31
C GLY A 40 -31.81 0.40 3.38
N SER A 41 -32.44 1.08 4.35
CA SER A 41 -31.77 1.70 5.50
C SER A 41 -31.93 0.92 6.80
N ASP A 42 -32.54 -0.27 6.77
CA ASP A 42 -32.73 -1.08 7.96
C ASP A 42 -31.40 -1.75 8.39
N VAL A 43 -30.91 -1.36 9.56
CA VAL A 43 -29.60 -1.80 10.07
C VAL A 43 -29.55 -3.31 10.28
N HIS A 44 -30.66 -3.92 10.71
CA HIS A 44 -30.72 -5.37 10.92
C HIS A 44 -30.62 -6.13 9.60
N SER A 45 -31.35 -5.69 8.58
CA SER A 45 -31.31 -6.26 7.23
C SER A 45 -29.96 -6.05 6.56
N LEU A 46 -29.37 -4.85 6.66
CA LEU A 46 -28.03 -4.57 6.15
C LEU A 46 -26.97 -5.46 6.82
N ARG A 47 -27.08 -5.66 8.15
CA ARG A 47 -26.21 -6.59 8.87
C ARG A 47 -26.40 -8.03 8.39
N ALA A 48 -27.63 -8.45 8.14
CA ALA A 48 -27.92 -9.79 7.62
C ALA A 48 -27.28 -9.99 6.23
N VAL A 49 -27.43 -9.02 5.30
CA VAL A 49 -26.80 -9.06 3.98
C VAL A 49 -25.27 -9.10 4.10
N TYR A 50 -24.69 -8.29 4.98
CA TYR A 50 -23.25 -8.26 5.24
C TYR A 50 -22.71 -9.62 5.72
N LEU A 51 -23.38 -10.27 6.67
CA LEU A 51 -22.95 -11.57 7.21
C LEU A 51 -23.31 -12.75 6.28
N ALA A 52 -24.27 -12.59 5.39
CA ALA A 52 -24.61 -13.59 4.36
C ALA A 52 -23.69 -13.52 3.13
N THR A 53 -22.92 -12.45 2.99
CA THR A 53 -21.96 -12.28 1.89
C THR A 53 -20.57 -12.72 2.34
N ASN A 54 -19.86 -13.45 1.48
CA ASN A 54 -18.46 -13.81 1.71
C ASN A 54 -17.64 -12.52 1.89
N PRO A 55 -16.79 -12.42 2.92
CA PRO A 55 -16.13 -11.16 3.25
C PRO A 55 -15.19 -10.66 2.15
N LEU A 56 -14.55 -11.55 1.38
CA LEU A 56 -13.75 -11.14 0.23
C LEU A 56 -14.63 -10.58 -0.89
N VAL A 57 -15.81 -11.18 -1.12
CA VAL A 57 -16.76 -10.67 -2.11
C VAL A 57 -17.28 -9.28 -1.74
N SER A 58 -17.61 -9.04 -0.46
CA SER A 58 -17.95 -7.70 0.01
C SER A 58 -16.83 -6.69 -0.26
N ALA A 59 -15.57 -7.09 -0.04
CA ALA A 59 -14.41 -6.23 -0.29
C ALA A 59 -14.18 -5.98 -1.79
N ILE A 60 -14.38 -6.99 -2.66
CA ILE A 60 -14.32 -6.85 -4.12
C ILE A 60 -15.42 -5.90 -4.61
N ALA A 61 -16.66 -6.07 -4.15
CA ALA A 61 -17.78 -5.21 -4.51
C ALA A 61 -17.52 -3.76 -4.12
N PHE A 62 -17.05 -3.54 -2.88
CA PHE A 62 -16.67 -2.22 -2.39
C PHE A 62 -15.52 -1.61 -3.20
N SER A 63 -14.47 -2.39 -3.46
CA SER A 63 -13.33 -1.94 -4.28
C SER A 63 -13.74 -1.56 -5.70
N GLY A 64 -14.64 -2.33 -6.33
CA GLY A 64 -15.13 -2.07 -7.68
C GLY A 64 -16.01 -0.82 -7.74
N ALA A 65 -16.94 -0.66 -6.80
CA ALA A 65 -17.76 0.54 -6.68
C ALA A 65 -16.90 1.78 -6.45
N LEU A 66 -15.91 1.69 -5.54
CA LEU A 66 -15.00 2.78 -5.26
C LEU A 66 -14.13 3.12 -6.48
N ALA A 67 -13.59 2.14 -7.19
CA ALA A 67 -12.82 2.38 -8.42
C ALA A 67 -13.64 3.17 -9.46
N GLY A 68 -14.92 2.84 -9.63
CA GLY A 68 -15.83 3.59 -10.51
C GLY A 68 -16.03 5.03 -10.05
N LEU A 69 -16.25 5.25 -8.75
CA LEU A 69 -16.40 6.59 -8.18
C LEU A 69 -15.11 7.42 -8.32
N LEU A 70 -13.94 6.83 -8.08
CA LEU A 70 -12.65 7.49 -8.21
C LEU A 70 -12.34 7.84 -9.66
N PHE A 71 -12.69 6.96 -10.61
CA PHE A 71 -12.57 7.25 -12.04
C PHE A 71 -13.41 8.47 -12.43
N ILE A 72 -14.69 8.47 -12.07
CA ILE A 72 -15.61 9.58 -12.36
C ILE A 72 -15.10 10.88 -11.71
N ALA A 73 -14.70 10.82 -10.44
CA ALA A 73 -14.16 11.98 -9.72
C ALA A 73 -12.86 12.51 -10.35
N ALA A 74 -11.99 11.61 -10.83
CA ALA A 74 -10.74 12.00 -11.51
C ALA A 74 -11.01 12.70 -12.85
N GLU A 75 -11.96 12.20 -13.64
CA GLU A 75 -12.33 12.80 -14.93
C GLU A 75 -13.03 14.16 -14.78
N ILE A 76 -13.93 14.30 -13.78
CA ILE A 76 -14.61 15.57 -13.49
C ILE A 76 -13.62 16.62 -13.02
N ASN A 77 -12.74 16.28 -12.06
CA ASN A 77 -11.84 17.24 -11.44
C ASN A 77 -10.52 17.43 -12.19
N ARG A 78 -10.25 16.61 -13.22
CA ARG A 78 -8.95 16.51 -13.90
C ARG A 78 -7.78 16.36 -12.92
N ASN A 79 -8.03 15.62 -11.85
CA ASN A 79 -7.10 15.35 -10.77
C ASN A 79 -7.05 13.84 -10.55
N TYR A 80 -5.92 13.23 -10.88
CA TYR A 80 -5.74 11.79 -10.93
C TYR A 80 -5.16 11.21 -9.64
N SER A 81 -4.95 12.07 -8.63
CA SER A 81 -4.55 11.67 -7.28
C SER A 81 -5.72 11.26 -6.39
N GLN A 82 -6.91 10.99 -6.96
CA GLN A 82 -8.05 10.54 -6.16
C GLN A 82 -7.69 9.28 -5.37
N ILE A 83 -7.14 8.25 -6.04
CA ILE A 83 -6.73 7.00 -5.39
C ILE A 83 -5.57 7.20 -4.41
N ASP A 84 -4.65 8.14 -4.70
CA ASP A 84 -3.49 8.41 -3.85
C ASP A 84 -3.92 8.81 -2.42
N ARG A 85 -5.07 9.51 -2.30
CA ARG A 85 -5.66 9.91 -1.02
C ARG A 85 -6.15 8.74 -0.18
N PHE A 86 -6.54 7.64 -0.84
CA PHE A 86 -7.08 6.43 -0.23
C PHE A 86 -6.02 5.35 -0.01
N TRP A 87 -4.83 5.50 -0.61
CA TRP A 87 -3.72 4.54 -0.51
C TRP A 87 -3.37 4.18 0.95
N SER A 88 -3.41 5.18 1.83
CA SER A 88 -3.10 5.02 3.25
C SER A 88 -4.25 4.49 4.11
N ILE A 89 -5.46 4.38 3.56
CA ILE A 89 -6.69 4.11 4.33
C ILE A 89 -7.24 2.73 3.97
N LEU A 90 -7.36 2.43 2.67
CA LEU A 90 -8.06 1.24 2.19
C LEU A 90 -7.47 -0.08 2.71
N PRO A 91 -6.15 -0.27 2.79
CA PRO A 91 -5.61 -1.54 3.28
C PRO A 91 -5.98 -1.83 4.75
N ALA A 92 -5.96 -0.81 5.61
CA ALA A 92 -6.43 -0.97 6.99
C ALA A 92 -7.94 -1.18 7.03
N LEU A 93 -8.71 -0.46 6.21
CA LEU A 93 -10.16 -0.65 6.09
C LEU A 93 -10.52 -2.10 5.74
N TYR A 94 -9.84 -2.70 4.75
CA TYR A 94 -10.09 -4.09 4.35
C TYR A 94 -9.70 -5.09 5.45
N ASN A 95 -8.55 -4.91 6.11
CA ASN A 95 -8.14 -5.77 7.22
C ASN A 95 -9.09 -5.69 8.42
N VAL A 96 -9.53 -4.48 8.77
CA VAL A 96 -10.55 -4.27 9.81
C VAL A 96 -11.88 -4.87 9.40
N HIS A 97 -12.28 -4.75 8.13
CA HIS A 97 -13.47 -5.41 7.60
C HIS A 97 -13.40 -6.93 7.77
N PHE A 98 -12.28 -7.57 7.41
CA PHE A 98 -12.11 -9.02 7.60
C PHE A 98 -12.21 -9.44 9.07
N ALA A 99 -11.55 -8.70 9.98
CA ALA A 99 -11.60 -8.97 11.41
C ALA A 99 -13.01 -8.73 12.01
N LEU A 100 -13.68 -7.65 11.61
CA LEU A 100 -15.03 -7.31 12.07
C LEU A 100 -16.05 -8.33 11.58
N TRP A 101 -15.98 -8.71 10.30
CA TRP A 101 -16.83 -9.73 9.72
C TRP A 101 -16.68 -11.05 10.48
N ALA A 102 -15.45 -11.49 10.73
CA ALA A 102 -15.16 -12.71 11.48
C ALA A 102 -15.78 -12.65 12.89
N ARG A 103 -15.54 -11.56 13.62
CA ARG A 103 -16.06 -11.35 14.99
C ARG A 103 -17.59 -11.39 15.03
N LEU A 104 -18.26 -10.74 14.08
CA LEU A 104 -19.73 -10.72 14.00
C LEU A 104 -20.32 -12.08 13.60
N SER A 105 -19.55 -12.90 12.89
CA SER A 105 -19.87 -14.30 12.54
C SER A 105 -19.50 -15.30 13.64
N GLY A 106 -19.04 -14.85 14.80
CA GLY A 106 -18.67 -15.71 15.93
C GLY A 106 -17.26 -16.33 15.84
N ILE A 107 -16.46 -15.91 14.86
CA ILE A 107 -15.05 -16.31 14.72
C ILE A 107 -14.19 -15.24 15.39
N GLN A 108 -13.61 -15.56 16.54
CA GLN A 108 -12.75 -14.64 17.29
C GLN A 108 -11.34 -15.20 17.34
N THR A 109 -10.39 -14.48 16.77
CA THR A 109 -8.97 -14.84 16.87
C THR A 109 -8.10 -13.63 17.17
N GLN A 110 -7.08 -13.86 17.98
CA GLN A 110 -6.09 -12.84 18.33
C GLN A 110 -5.25 -12.44 17.10
N THR A 111 -5.06 -13.33 16.13
CA THR A 111 -4.31 -13.04 14.90
C THR A 111 -5.02 -12.02 14.03
N LEU A 112 -6.33 -12.18 13.79
CA LEU A 112 -7.12 -11.20 13.02
C LEU A 112 -7.15 -9.83 13.71
N ASP A 113 -7.33 -9.81 15.03
CA ASP A 113 -7.27 -8.57 15.82
C ASP A 113 -5.88 -7.91 15.73
N THR A 114 -4.81 -8.71 15.79
CA THR A 114 -3.42 -8.22 15.68
C THR A 114 -3.15 -7.62 14.30
N ILE A 115 -3.58 -8.30 13.23
CA ILE A 115 -3.45 -7.80 11.85
C ILE A 115 -4.20 -6.48 11.68
N ALA A 116 -5.43 -6.39 12.19
CA ALA A 116 -6.22 -5.17 12.15
C ALA A 116 -5.52 -4.02 12.90
N VAL A 117 -5.04 -4.25 14.12
CA VAL A 117 -4.33 -3.22 14.90
C VAL A 117 -3.04 -2.77 14.21
N VAL A 118 -2.19 -3.69 13.77
CA VAL A 118 -0.91 -3.36 13.12
C VAL A 118 -1.14 -2.56 11.83
N THR A 119 -2.14 -2.93 11.04
CA THR A 119 -2.47 -2.22 9.79
C THR A 119 -3.14 -0.86 10.04
N VAL A 120 -3.92 -0.71 11.11
CA VAL A 120 -4.41 0.60 11.58
C VAL A 120 -3.26 1.51 11.99
N VAL A 121 -2.26 1.00 12.73
CA VAL A 121 -1.07 1.79 13.08
C VAL A 121 -0.29 2.22 11.83
N TRP A 122 -0.12 1.30 10.87
CA TRP A 122 0.47 1.61 9.56
C TRP A 122 -0.32 2.71 8.84
N SER A 123 -1.65 2.63 8.84
CA SER A 123 -2.55 3.60 8.21
C SER A 123 -2.43 4.97 8.85
N ILE A 124 -2.52 5.07 10.19
CA ILE A 124 -2.36 6.33 10.92
C ILE A 124 -1.03 7.01 10.57
N ARG A 125 0.08 6.26 10.57
CA ARG A 125 1.40 6.78 10.17
C ARG A 125 1.36 7.32 8.75
N LEU A 126 0.91 6.53 7.79
CA LEU A 126 0.98 6.90 6.38
C LEU A 126 0.03 8.06 6.05
N THR A 127 -1.19 8.04 6.59
CA THR A 127 -2.17 9.13 6.48
C THR A 127 -1.63 10.41 7.08
N PHE A 128 -1.01 10.37 8.26
CA PHE A 128 -0.33 11.54 8.84
C PHE A 128 0.79 12.06 7.93
N ASN A 129 1.62 11.16 7.38
CA ASN A 129 2.71 11.52 6.47
C ASN A 129 2.20 12.17 5.18
N TYR A 130 1.07 11.71 4.64
CA TYR A 130 0.45 12.27 3.45
C TYR A 130 -0.25 13.60 3.75
N TRP A 131 -0.97 13.69 4.87
CA TRP A 131 -1.63 14.91 5.33
C TRP A 131 -0.65 16.06 5.56
N ARG A 132 0.44 15.84 6.30
CA ARG A 132 1.42 16.90 6.57
C ARG A 132 2.08 17.44 5.30
N LYS A 133 2.18 16.62 4.24
CA LYS A 133 2.68 17.02 2.92
C LYS A 133 1.65 17.82 2.10
N GLY A 134 0.45 18.05 2.61
CA GLY A 134 -0.64 18.74 1.91
C GLY A 134 -1.42 17.83 0.96
N GLY A 135 -1.28 16.51 1.07
CA GLY A 135 -1.93 15.55 0.17
C GLY A 135 -3.46 15.62 0.19
N TYR A 136 -4.07 16.06 1.29
CA TYR A 136 -5.52 16.25 1.41
C TYR A 136 -6.00 17.69 1.16
N SER A 137 -5.11 18.61 0.80
CA SER A 137 -5.51 19.99 0.45
C SER A 137 -6.36 20.00 -0.82
N ILE A 138 -7.33 20.93 -0.91
CA ILE A 138 -8.18 21.07 -2.10
C ILE A 138 -7.30 21.38 -3.32
N GLY A 139 -7.48 20.62 -4.39
CA GLY A 139 -6.70 20.76 -5.63
C GLY A 139 -5.31 20.13 -5.60
N SER A 140 -4.88 19.51 -4.49
CA SER A 140 -3.59 18.80 -4.42
C SER A 140 -3.56 17.65 -5.43
N GLU A 141 -2.48 17.57 -6.21
CA GLU A 141 -2.20 16.47 -7.11
C GLU A 141 -0.72 16.10 -7.02
N ASP A 142 -0.43 14.80 -7.09
CA ASP A 142 0.94 14.33 -7.20
C ASP A 142 1.57 14.83 -8.51
N TYR A 143 2.69 15.55 -8.38
CA TYR A 143 3.42 16.14 -9.50
C TYR A 143 3.81 15.13 -10.60
N ARG A 144 3.90 13.83 -10.26
CA ARG A 144 4.20 12.77 -11.24
C ARG A 144 3.10 12.67 -12.29
N TRP A 145 1.84 12.95 -11.96
CA TRP A 145 0.74 12.88 -12.92
C TRP A 145 0.84 13.93 -14.01
N GLU A 146 1.34 15.13 -13.69
CA GLU A 146 1.64 16.16 -14.68
C GLU A 146 2.69 15.68 -15.69
N VAL A 147 3.78 15.07 -15.21
CA VAL A 147 4.85 14.50 -16.05
C VAL A 147 4.37 13.33 -16.90
N VAL A 148 3.44 12.51 -16.39
CA VAL A 148 2.86 11.39 -17.17
C VAL A 148 1.90 11.94 -18.23
N ARG A 149 1.05 12.92 -17.89
CA ARG A 149 0.16 13.59 -18.85
C ARG A 149 0.93 14.27 -19.97
N SER A 150 2.04 14.93 -19.67
CA SER A 150 2.85 15.61 -20.69
C SER A 150 3.49 14.66 -21.70
N LYS A 151 3.49 13.34 -21.45
CA LYS A 151 4.00 12.30 -22.35
C LYS A 151 2.91 11.61 -23.16
N VAL A 152 1.63 11.88 -22.88
CA VAL A 152 0.47 11.26 -23.54
C VAL A 152 -0.36 12.36 -24.19
N ASN A 153 -0.17 12.56 -25.48
CA ASN A 153 -0.79 13.67 -26.23
C ASN A 153 -2.29 13.46 -26.54
N ASN A 154 -2.85 12.28 -26.23
CA ASN A 154 -4.24 11.94 -26.54
C ASN A 154 -5.06 11.74 -25.27
N SER A 155 -6.06 12.61 -25.07
CA SER A 155 -6.95 12.60 -23.89
C SER A 155 -7.76 11.31 -23.75
N PHE A 156 -8.16 10.68 -24.85
CA PHE A 156 -8.88 9.40 -24.80
C PHE A 156 -7.96 8.27 -24.33
N VAL A 157 -6.71 8.23 -24.81
CA VAL A 157 -5.71 7.25 -24.34
C VAL A 157 -5.43 7.47 -22.85
N PHE A 158 -5.34 8.73 -22.40
CA PHE A 158 -5.16 9.03 -20.98
C PHE A 158 -6.37 8.63 -20.14
N MET A 159 -7.60 8.80 -20.65
CA MET A 159 -8.83 8.33 -19.98
C MET A 159 -8.83 6.80 -19.83
N ILE A 160 -8.44 6.04 -20.87
CA ILE A 160 -8.31 4.58 -20.77
C ILE A 160 -7.23 4.18 -19.76
N PHE A 161 -6.11 4.91 -19.74
CA PHE A 161 -5.06 4.73 -18.73
C PHE A 161 -5.57 5.04 -17.32
N ASN A 162 -6.36 6.10 -17.14
CA ASN A 162 -7.00 6.44 -15.87
C ASN A 162 -7.95 5.32 -15.42
N LEU A 163 -8.84 4.86 -16.29
CA LEU A 163 -9.77 3.79 -15.99
C LEU A 163 -9.03 2.50 -15.60
N GLY A 164 -8.15 2.02 -16.48
CA GLY A 164 -7.49 0.73 -16.31
C GLY A 164 -6.44 0.73 -15.21
N PHE A 165 -5.48 1.64 -15.25
CA PHE A 165 -4.36 1.65 -14.33
C PHE A 165 -4.65 2.44 -13.05
N ILE A 166 -4.98 3.72 -13.16
CA ILE A 166 -5.09 4.62 -11.99
C ILE A 166 -6.26 4.22 -11.10
N SER A 167 -7.42 3.91 -11.69
CA SER A 167 -8.65 3.65 -10.93
C SER A 167 -8.80 2.17 -10.59
N ILE A 168 -8.83 1.28 -11.60
CA ILE A 168 -9.08 -0.16 -11.39
C ILE A 168 -7.86 -0.84 -10.77
N ALA A 169 -6.69 -0.78 -11.41
CA ALA A 169 -5.53 -1.57 -10.97
C ALA A 169 -5.01 -1.13 -9.60
N GLN A 170 -4.96 0.17 -9.30
CA GLN A 170 -4.55 0.67 -7.97
C GLN A 170 -5.55 0.28 -6.88
N SER A 171 -6.87 0.42 -7.11
CA SER A 171 -7.89 0.01 -6.13
C SER A 171 -7.84 -1.49 -5.86
N LEU A 172 -7.73 -2.29 -6.92
CA LEU A 172 -7.60 -3.73 -6.80
C LEU A 172 -6.31 -4.11 -6.07
N LEU A 173 -5.18 -3.44 -6.34
CA LEU A 173 -3.93 -3.70 -5.64
C LEU A 173 -4.06 -3.45 -4.13
N LEU A 174 -4.71 -2.36 -3.73
CA LEU A 174 -4.94 -2.05 -2.30
C LEU A 174 -5.81 -3.09 -1.61
N LEU A 175 -6.73 -3.74 -2.32
CA LEU A 175 -7.43 -4.92 -1.82
C LEU A 175 -6.49 -6.13 -1.79
N LEU A 176 -5.79 -6.43 -2.88
CA LEU A 176 -4.96 -7.62 -3.03
C LEU A 176 -3.88 -7.75 -1.96
N ILE A 177 -3.25 -6.64 -1.53
CA ILE A 177 -2.24 -6.67 -0.45
C ILE A 177 -2.82 -7.11 0.91
N THR A 178 -4.14 -7.05 1.08
CA THR A 178 -4.84 -7.46 2.30
C THR A 178 -5.45 -8.87 2.22
N THR A 179 -5.42 -9.50 1.05
CA THR A 179 -5.96 -10.85 0.86
C THR A 179 -5.29 -11.95 1.71
N PRO A 180 -4.03 -11.82 2.18
CA PRO A 180 -3.51 -12.73 3.21
C PRO A 180 -4.41 -12.82 4.45
N THR A 181 -5.07 -11.73 4.85
CA THR A 181 -6.00 -11.70 6.00
C THR A 181 -7.26 -12.53 5.75
N TYR A 182 -7.74 -12.60 4.51
CA TYR A 182 -8.86 -13.49 4.15
C TYR A 182 -8.50 -14.97 4.38
N ILE A 183 -7.25 -15.37 4.13
CA ILE A 183 -6.77 -16.73 4.42
C ILE A 183 -6.84 -17.02 5.92
N PHE A 184 -6.50 -16.06 6.78
CA PHE A 184 -6.67 -16.22 8.24
C PHE A 184 -8.14 -16.37 8.64
N VAL A 185 -9.08 -15.68 7.98
CA VAL A 185 -10.52 -15.87 8.21
C VAL A 185 -10.96 -17.29 7.83
N VAL A 186 -10.54 -17.78 6.66
CA VAL A 186 -10.83 -19.15 6.21
C VAL A 186 -10.23 -20.19 7.15
N ALA A 187 -8.96 -20.02 7.55
CA ALA A 187 -8.27 -20.91 8.46
C ALA A 187 -8.96 -20.97 9.83
N ALA A 188 -9.32 -19.81 10.40
CA ALA A 188 -10.00 -19.73 11.69
C ALA A 188 -11.37 -20.42 11.68
N TYR A 189 -12.12 -20.33 10.57
CA TYR A 189 -13.40 -21.03 10.43
C TYR A 189 -13.25 -22.55 10.39
N ASN A 190 -12.19 -23.07 9.74
CA ASN A 190 -12.02 -24.51 9.52
C ASN A 190 -11.23 -25.21 10.64
N GLN A 191 -10.30 -24.52 11.31
CA GLN A 191 -9.44 -25.12 12.35
C GLN A 191 -10.00 -24.97 13.78
N GLY A 192 -10.99 -24.10 13.99
CA GLY A 192 -11.50 -23.79 15.33
C GLY A 192 -10.66 -22.74 16.08
N PRO A 193 -10.73 -22.68 17.42
CA PRO A 193 -10.09 -21.64 18.22
C PRO A 193 -8.57 -21.62 18.02
N GLU A 194 -8.06 -20.50 17.53
CA GLU A 194 -6.63 -20.33 17.28
C GLU A 194 -5.85 -20.17 18.59
N THR A 195 -4.70 -20.81 18.68
CA THR A 195 -3.66 -20.48 19.66
C THR A 195 -2.66 -19.52 19.02
N PHE A 196 -2.64 -18.27 19.46
CA PHE A 196 -1.65 -17.29 19.02
C PHE A 196 -0.26 -17.72 19.51
N GLY A 197 0.59 -18.14 18.59
CA GLY A 197 1.86 -18.78 18.89
C GLY A 197 3.07 -17.86 18.77
N LEU A 198 4.26 -18.44 18.99
CA LEU A 198 5.53 -17.77 18.73
C LEU A 198 5.67 -17.29 17.27
N PRO A 199 5.21 -18.03 16.23
CA PRO A 199 5.27 -17.53 14.86
C PRO A 199 4.43 -16.26 14.65
N ASP A 200 3.21 -16.22 15.19
CA ASP A 200 2.31 -15.06 15.10
C ASP A 200 2.92 -13.84 15.80
N LEU A 201 3.57 -14.06 16.94
CA LEU A 201 4.36 -13.04 17.62
C LEU A 201 5.55 -12.56 16.76
N ALA A 202 6.29 -13.47 16.14
CA ALA A 202 7.46 -13.12 15.32
C ALA A 202 7.06 -12.29 14.09
N PHE A 203 6.04 -12.71 13.33
CA PHE A 203 5.56 -11.99 12.15
C PHE A 203 4.95 -10.64 12.51
N SER A 204 4.12 -10.57 13.56
CA SER A 204 3.54 -9.29 14.00
C SER A 204 4.60 -8.30 14.47
N ARG A 205 5.66 -8.77 15.15
CA ARG A 205 6.80 -7.92 15.55
C ARG A 205 7.66 -7.49 14.38
N ALA A 206 7.87 -8.35 13.38
CA ALA A 206 8.55 -8.00 12.15
C ALA A 206 7.78 -6.93 11.35
N ALA A 207 6.46 -7.09 11.20
CA ALA A 207 5.61 -6.09 10.57
C ALA A 207 5.67 -4.74 11.32
N PHE A 208 5.55 -4.75 12.65
CA PHE A 208 5.68 -3.54 13.46
C PHE A 208 7.06 -2.88 13.33
N PHE A 209 8.14 -3.67 13.25
CA PHE A 209 9.49 -3.17 13.04
C PHE A 209 9.62 -2.42 11.70
N PHE A 210 8.99 -2.88 10.63
CA PHE A 210 8.99 -2.16 9.36
C PHE A 210 8.25 -0.81 9.45
N ILE A 211 7.14 -0.73 10.20
CA ILE A 211 6.45 0.54 10.48
C ILE A 211 7.39 1.54 11.19
N ILE A 212 8.24 1.06 12.10
CA ILE A 212 9.23 1.91 12.78
C ILE A 212 10.24 2.48 11.77
N ILE A 213 10.75 1.65 10.86
CA ILE A 213 11.67 2.11 9.80
C ILE A 213 11.00 3.17 8.92
N GLU A 214 9.75 2.93 8.49
CA GLU A 214 8.96 3.89 7.72
C GLU A 214 8.82 5.21 8.44
N PHE A 215 8.47 5.19 9.72
CA PHE A 215 8.30 6.38 10.55
C PHE A 215 9.58 7.23 10.58
N PHE A 216 10.74 6.61 10.85
CA PHE A 216 12.01 7.34 10.87
C PHE A 216 12.42 7.84 9.47
N ALA A 217 12.28 7.02 8.44
CA ALA A 217 12.62 7.39 7.06
C ALA A 217 11.76 8.58 6.57
N ASP A 218 10.45 8.53 6.82
CA ASP A 218 9.51 9.59 6.49
C ASP A 218 9.83 10.89 7.25
N ASN A 219 10.18 10.80 8.54
CA ASN A 219 10.56 11.96 9.34
C ASN A 219 11.89 12.58 8.91
N GLN A 220 12.89 11.78 8.53
CA GLN A 220 14.14 12.27 7.96
C GLN A 220 13.88 13.06 6.66
N GLN A 221 13.06 12.50 5.76
CA GLN A 221 12.66 13.19 4.52
C GLN A 221 11.88 14.47 4.80
N TRP A 222 10.92 14.43 5.74
CA TRP A 222 10.10 15.58 6.10
C TRP A 222 10.96 16.74 6.61
N LYS A 223 11.80 16.49 7.62
CA LYS A 223 12.70 17.50 8.20
C LYS A 223 13.56 18.16 7.12
N PHE A 224 14.17 17.34 6.25
CA PHE A 224 15.01 17.86 5.17
C PHE A 224 14.22 18.74 4.19
N GLN A 225 13.05 18.27 3.70
CA GLN A 225 12.26 19.05 2.74
C GLN A 225 11.67 20.32 3.36
N SER A 226 11.27 20.29 4.64
CA SER A 226 10.81 21.48 5.36
C SER A 226 11.93 22.51 5.50
N ALA A 227 13.12 22.09 5.97
CA ALA A 227 14.27 22.97 6.11
C ALA A 227 14.68 23.60 4.77
N LYS A 228 14.73 22.78 3.71
CA LYS A 228 15.05 23.22 2.36
C LYS A 228 14.05 24.22 1.81
N LYS A 229 12.74 24.00 1.99
CA LYS A 229 11.70 24.91 1.50
C LYS A 229 11.85 26.31 2.11
N GLU A 230 12.14 26.37 3.41
CA GLU A 230 12.35 27.63 4.11
C GLU A 230 13.68 28.28 3.71
N TYR A 231 14.76 27.51 3.59
CA TYR A 231 16.05 27.99 3.08
C TYR A 231 15.93 28.61 1.69
N GLN A 232 15.17 27.99 0.78
CA GLN A 232 14.94 28.52 -0.58
C GLN A 232 14.20 29.86 -0.61
N THR A 233 13.44 30.17 0.45
CA THR A 233 12.68 31.42 0.55
C THR A 233 13.49 32.52 1.25
N ASN A 234 14.21 32.15 2.32
CA ASN A 234 14.82 33.10 3.24
C ASN A 234 16.36 33.17 3.14
N ALA A 235 16.99 32.29 2.37
CA ALA A 235 18.45 32.10 2.29
C ALA A 235 19.13 31.89 3.65
N ARG A 236 18.39 31.39 4.64
CA ARG A 236 18.86 31.12 6.01
C ARG A 236 18.38 29.75 6.46
N ILE A 237 19.25 29.02 7.14
CA ILE A 237 18.90 27.73 7.73
C ILE A 237 17.97 28.00 8.93
N PRO A 238 16.79 27.37 9.00
CA PRO A 238 15.86 27.63 10.10
C PRO A 238 16.45 27.18 11.43
N GLU A 239 16.20 27.94 12.51
CA GLU A 239 16.75 27.65 13.85
C GLU A 239 16.60 26.17 14.28
N PRO A 240 15.44 25.49 14.11
CA PRO A 240 15.28 24.10 14.54
C PRO A 240 16.17 23.10 13.81
N TYR A 241 16.79 23.50 12.69
CA TYR A 241 17.57 22.63 11.81
C TYR A 241 19.04 23.03 11.67
N LYS A 242 19.50 24.10 12.32
CA LYS A 242 20.87 24.61 12.20
C LYS A 242 21.93 23.58 12.57
N ASP A 243 21.69 22.77 13.59
CA ASP A 243 22.62 21.71 14.02
C ASP A 243 22.48 20.41 13.23
N GLN A 244 21.48 20.32 12.34
CA GLN A 244 21.16 19.11 11.58
C GLN A 244 21.60 19.19 10.12
N PHE A 245 21.58 20.38 9.50
CA PHE A 245 21.88 20.57 8.09
C PHE A 245 22.81 21.77 7.87
N SER A 246 23.73 21.62 6.92
CA SER A 246 24.52 22.73 6.39
C SER A 246 23.86 23.39 5.17
N ALA A 247 24.38 24.54 4.73
CA ALA A 247 23.93 25.17 3.48
C ALA A 247 24.16 24.25 2.28
N GLU A 248 25.33 23.61 2.21
CA GLU A 248 25.69 22.63 1.17
C GLU A 248 24.68 21.46 1.11
N ASP A 249 24.21 20.97 2.27
CA ASP A 249 23.20 19.91 2.31
C ASP A 249 21.87 20.33 1.68
N LEU A 250 21.42 21.55 1.96
CA LEU A 250 20.14 22.07 1.46
C LEU A 250 20.23 22.47 -0.02
N GLU A 251 21.39 22.95 -0.47
CA GLU A 251 21.69 23.29 -1.86
C GLU A 251 21.76 22.04 -2.75
N ARG A 252 22.37 20.95 -2.27
CA ARG A 252 22.34 19.63 -2.93
C ARG A 252 20.90 19.18 -3.21
N GLY A 253 19.97 19.52 -2.31
CA GLY A 253 18.53 19.45 -2.58
C GLY A 253 17.85 18.10 -2.34
N PHE A 254 18.58 17.09 -1.85
CA PHE A 254 18.04 15.79 -1.42
C PHE A 254 18.80 15.21 -0.21
N VAL A 255 18.10 14.38 0.56
CA VAL A 255 18.64 13.70 1.75
C VAL A 255 19.56 12.53 1.35
N VAL A 256 20.67 12.40 2.07
CA VAL A 256 21.67 11.33 1.85
C VAL A 256 22.17 10.68 3.15
N SER A 257 21.71 11.18 4.31
CA SER A 257 22.14 10.74 5.64
C SER A 257 21.07 9.91 6.36
N GLY A 258 21.43 9.27 7.47
CA GLY A 258 20.52 8.41 8.23
C GLY A 258 20.15 7.15 7.46
N LEU A 259 18.87 6.80 7.37
CA LEU A 259 18.44 5.61 6.62
C LEU A 259 18.67 5.77 5.11
N TRP A 260 18.72 7.01 4.63
CA TRP A 260 18.94 7.34 3.23
C TRP A 260 20.37 7.04 2.77
N SER A 261 21.35 6.91 3.68
CA SER A 261 22.70 6.46 3.30
C SER A 261 22.78 4.96 3.00
N TRP A 262 21.81 4.19 3.49
CA TRP A 262 21.76 2.73 3.29
C TRP A 262 20.94 2.36 2.05
N SER A 263 19.78 2.99 1.89
CA SER A 263 18.90 2.81 0.74
C SER A 263 18.42 4.16 0.28
N ARG A 264 18.34 4.39 -1.03
CA ARG A 264 17.81 5.64 -1.57
C ARG A 264 16.32 5.81 -1.37
N HIS A 265 15.60 4.74 -0.98
CA HIS A 265 14.16 4.76 -0.69
C HIS A 265 13.85 3.86 0.52
N PRO A 266 14.34 4.20 1.73
CA PRO A 266 14.27 3.29 2.87
C PRO A 266 12.83 3.06 3.35
N ASN A 267 11.97 4.09 3.29
CA ASN A 267 10.53 3.96 3.55
C ASN A 267 9.85 3.00 2.55
N PHE A 268 10.22 3.05 1.27
CA PHE A 268 9.64 2.16 0.25
C PHE A 268 10.11 0.71 0.40
N VAL A 269 11.33 0.49 0.88
CA VAL A 269 11.82 -0.86 1.21
C VAL A 269 11.02 -1.43 2.37
N ALA A 270 10.86 -0.64 3.43
CA ALA A 270 10.08 -1.06 4.61
C ALA A 270 8.61 -1.31 4.26
N GLU A 271 8.00 -0.49 3.41
CA GLU A 271 6.63 -0.66 2.91
C GLU A 271 6.46 -1.98 2.14
N GLN A 272 7.38 -2.30 1.22
CA GLN A 272 7.35 -3.58 0.51
C GLN A 272 7.57 -4.76 1.47
N ALA A 273 8.47 -4.61 2.46
CA ALA A 273 8.77 -5.64 3.43
C ALA A 273 7.62 -5.88 4.42
N PHE A 274 6.87 -4.84 4.79
CA PHE A 274 5.67 -4.93 5.61
C PHE A 274 4.62 -5.82 4.95
N TRP A 275 4.21 -5.52 3.72
CA TRP A 275 3.21 -6.31 3.00
C TRP A 275 3.70 -7.71 2.63
N LEU A 276 5.01 -7.86 2.33
CA LEU A 276 5.60 -9.17 2.16
C LEU A 276 5.55 -10.00 3.46
N THR A 277 5.75 -9.37 4.62
CA THR A 277 5.64 -10.04 5.93
C THR A 277 4.22 -10.55 6.16
N MET A 278 3.19 -9.77 5.81
CA MET A 278 1.79 -10.19 5.91
C MET A 278 1.50 -11.43 5.04
N TYR A 279 2.05 -11.45 3.81
CA TYR A 279 1.94 -12.61 2.92
C TYR A 279 2.72 -13.82 3.43
N LEU A 280 3.96 -13.64 3.89
CA LEU A 280 4.76 -14.74 4.43
C LEU A 280 4.15 -15.34 5.69
N TRP A 281 3.46 -14.52 6.49
CA TRP A 281 2.72 -15.00 7.65
C TRP A 281 1.56 -15.91 7.24
N SER A 282 0.79 -15.55 6.20
CA SER A 282 -0.29 -16.43 5.70
C SER A 282 0.27 -17.73 5.10
N CYS A 283 1.37 -17.65 4.33
CA CYS A 283 2.09 -18.81 3.82
C CYS A 283 2.55 -19.76 4.93
N TYR A 284 3.13 -19.22 6.01
CA TYR A 284 3.51 -20.01 7.17
C TYR A 284 2.29 -20.68 7.81
N ARG A 285 1.18 -19.94 7.99
CA ARG A 285 -0.03 -20.46 8.62
C ARG A 285 -0.68 -21.60 7.85
N THR A 286 -0.58 -21.58 6.52
CA THR A 286 -1.15 -22.62 5.65
C THR A 286 -0.14 -23.66 5.20
N GLU A 287 1.11 -23.59 5.68
CA GLU A 287 2.21 -24.46 5.25
C GLU A 287 2.40 -24.47 3.72
N THR A 288 2.16 -23.33 3.06
CA THR A 288 2.30 -23.15 1.62
C THR A 288 3.47 -22.24 1.27
N TYR A 289 4.24 -22.58 0.24
CA TYR A 289 5.32 -21.72 -0.26
C TYR A 289 4.82 -20.59 -1.17
N PHE A 290 3.77 -20.85 -1.96
CA PHE A 290 3.20 -19.90 -2.90
C PHE A 290 1.69 -20.06 -3.00
N ASN A 291 0.96 -18.93 -3.01
CA ASN A 291 -0.46 -18.90 -3.32
C ASN A 291 -0.88 -17.55 -3.93
N TRP A 292 -2.14 -17.47 -4.37
CA TRP A 292 -2.68 -16.32 -5.11
C TRP A 292 -2.66 -15.00 -4.32
N THR A 293 -2.65 -15.03 -2.98
CA THR A 293 -2.59 -13.79 -2.18
C THR A 293 -1.24 -13.07 -2.30
N GLY A 294 -0.21 -13.76 -2.81
CA GLY A 294 1.09 -13.19 -3.12
C GLY A 294 1.05 -12.16 -4.26
N LEU A 295 -0.01 -12.16 -5.08
CA LEU A 295 -0.21 -11.18 -6.15
C LEU A 295 -0.25 -9.74 -5.62
N GLY A 296 -0.77 -9.53 -4.40
CA GLY A 296 -0.74 -8.22 -3.75
C GLY A 296 0.69 -7.74 -3.48
N ALA A 297 1.48 -8.55 -2.78
CA ALA A 297 2.88 -8.22 -2.46
C ALA A 297 3.73 -8.01 -3.73
N LEU A 298 3.57 -8.89 -4.74
CA LEU A 298 4.24 -8.76 -6.03
C LEU A 298 3.81 -7.49 -6.79
N GLY A 299 2.51 -7.18 -6.77
CA GLY A 299 1.96 -5.97 -7.37
C GLY A 299 2.54 -4.70 -6.74
N THR A 300 2.66 -4.65 -5.40
CA THR A 300 3.32 -3.54 -4.70
C THR A 300 4.77 -3.41 -5.16
N VAL A 301 5.54 -4.50 -5.18
CA VAL A 301 6.93 -4.44 -5.68
C VAL A 301 6.99 -3.89 -7.10
N ALA A 302 6.12 -4.36 -8.00
CA ALA A 302 6.07 -3.91 -9.40
C ALA A 302 5.76 -2.41 -9.54
N ILE A 303 4.76 -1.90 -8.81
CA ILE A 303 4.40 -0.47 -8.85
C ILE A 303 5.53 0.40 -8.31
N PHE A 304 6.20 -0.03 -7.23
CA PHE A 304 7.34 0.70 -6.69
C PHE A 304 8.53 0.72 -7.65
N GLN A 305 8.77 -0.35 -8.43
CA GLN A 305 9.79 -0.30 -9.49
C GLN A 305 9.51 0.80 -10.52
N GLY A 306 8.27 0.91 -10.99
CA GLY A 306 7.87 1.95 -11.94
C GLY A 306 7.94 3.34 -11.34
N SER A 307 7.35 3.51 -10.15
CA SER A 307 7.25 4.78 -9.44
C SER A 307 8.61 5.36 -9.06
N VAL A 308 9.53 4.52 -8.56
CA VAL A 308 10.88 4.94 -8.21
C VAL A 308 11.69 5.32 -9.44
N ARG A 309 11.58 4.58 -10.55
CA ARG A 309 12.27 4.95 -11.80
C ARG A 309 11.84 6.33 -12.28
N LEU A 310 10.54 6.63 -12.27
CA LEU A 310 10.02 7.94 -12.64
C LEU A 310 10.53 9.03 -11.67
N THR A 311 10.41 8.78 -10.36
CA THR A 311 10.79 9.73 -9.32
C THR A 311 12.29 10.06 -9.36
N GLU A 312 13.14 9.04 -9.51
CA GLU A 312 14.59 9.23 -9.63
C GLU A 312 14.96 9.95 -10.92
N ALA A 313 14.27 9.70 -12.04
CA ALA A 313 14.53 10.41 -13.30
C ALA A 313 14.19 11.90 -13.19
N ILE A 314 13.07 12.25 -12.55
CA ILE A 314 12.69 13.65 -12.29
C ILE A 314 13.72 14.31 -11.36
N THR A 315 14.14 13.60 -10.31
CA THR A 315 15.13 14.11 -9.35
C THR A 315 16.50 14.33 -10.00
N ALA A 316 16.97 13.39 -10.81
CA ALA A 316 18.22 13.50 -11.55
C ALA A 316 18.22 14.66 -12.58
N GLY A 317 17.06 14.98 -13.16
CA GLY A 317 16.91 16.15 -14.02
C GLY A 317 16.99 17.48 -13.27
N LYS A 318 16.74 17.49 -11.96
CA LYS A 318 16.75 18.69 -11.12
C LYS A 318 18.06 18.90 -10.36
N TYR A 319 18.70 17.83 -9.89
CA TYR A 319 19.91 17.92 -9.06
C TYR A 319 21.06 17.15 -9.71
N PRO A 320 22.10 17.84 -10.22
CA PRO A 320 23.23 17.19 -10.92
C PRO A 320 23.94 16.10 -10.10
N GLU A 321 24.14 16.35 -8.80
CA GLU A 321 24.79 15.43 -7.86
C GLU A 321 24.01 14.15 -7.57
N TYR A 322 22.73 14.08 -7.95
CA TYR A 322 21.91 12.89 -7.69
C TYR A 322 22.44 11.65 -8.40
N SER A 323 23.11 11.82 -9.55
CA SER A 323 23.74 10.73 -10.29
C SER A 323 24.90 10.08 -9.51
N ASP A 324 25.69 10.88 -8.78
CA ASP A 324 26.75 10.38 -7.90
C ASP A 324 26.19 9.63 -6.70
N TYR A 325 25.08 10.13 -6.14
CA TYR A 325 24.35 9.43 -5.09
C TYR A 325 23.79 8.08 -5.57
N GLN A 326 23.20 8.03 -6.76
CA GLN A 326 22.76 6.78 -7.40
C GLN A 326 23.91 5.80 -7.65
N ALA A 327 25.10 6.32 -7.94
CA ALA A 327 26.30 5.52 -8.14
C ALA A 327 26.85 4.93 -6.84
N ARG A 328 26.52 5.48 -5.66
CA ARG A 328 27.06 5.04 -4.36
C ARG A 328 26.07 4.26 -3.51
N VAL A 329 24.84 4.73 -3.37
CA VAL A 329 23.82 4.12 -2.51
C VAL A 329 22.89 3.24 -3.34
N GLY A 330 22.46 2.09 -2.82
CA GLY A 330 21.54 1.20 -3.54
C GLY A 330 20.10 1.71 -3.56
N ARG A 331 19.33 1.39 -4.61
CA ARG A 331 17.92 1.85 -4.73
C ARG A 331 17.04 1.31 -3.60
N PHE A 332 17.12 -0.01 -3.38
CA PHE A 332 16.34 -0.73 -2.38
C PHE A 332 17.25 -1.57 -1.47
N ILE A 333 18.17 -2.32 -2.07
CA ILE A 333 19.14 -3.15 -1.35
C ILE A 333 20.38 -2.31 -1.02
N PRO A 334 20.83 -2.27 0.25
CA PRO A 334 22.04 -1.55 0.63
C PRO A 334 23.27 -2.03 -0.12
N ARG A 335 24.21 -1.11 -0.31
CA ARG A 335 25.52 -1.43 -0.87
C ARG A 335 26.54 -1.49 0.25
N LEU A 336 27.29 -2.59 0.29
CA LEU A 336 28.36 -2.80 1.25
C LEU A 336 29.66 -2.05 0.88
N SER A 337 29.70 -1.39 -0.29
CA SER A 337 30.87 -0.67 -0.78
C SER A 337 30.56 0.82 -0.95
N VAL A 338 31.48 1.65 -0.47
CA VAL A 338 31.45 3.12 -0.61
C VAL A 338 31.87 3.57 -2.01
N LYS A 339 32.48 2.67 -2.81
CA LYS A 339 32.95 2.99 -4.16
C LYS A 339 31.76 3.15 -5.11
N ALA A 340 31.78 4.24 -5.87
CA ALA A 340 30.80 4.47 -6.93
C ALA A 340 30.86 3.35 -7.98
N LYS A 341 29.70 2.78 -8.34
CA LYS A 341 29.60 1.85 -9.45
C LYS A 341 29.85 2.65 -10.73
N LYS A 342 30.87 2.27 -11.52
CA LYS A 342 31.14 2.89 -12.83
C LYS A 342 29.88 2.82 -13.69
N THR A 343 29.22 3.95 -13.89
CA THR A 343 28.14 4.08 -14.87
C THR A 343 28.80 4.01 -16.24
N LYS A 344 28.42 3.05 -17.09
CA LYS A 344 28.90 3.02 -18.49
C LYS A 344 28.57 4.39 -19.09
N ALA A 345 29.58 5.11 -19.57
CA ALA A 345 29.40 6.40 -20.21
C ALA A 345 28.35 6.21 -21.32
N SER A 346 27.28 7.00 -21.26
CA SER A 346 26.33 7.12 -22.36
C SER A 346 27.14 7.50 -23.60
N LYS A 347 27.12 6.65 -24.64
CA LYS A 347 27.67 7.03 -25.95
C LYS A 347 26.92 8.28 -26.37
N LYS A 348 27.60 9.44 -26.34
CA LYS A 348 27.14 10.64 -27.05
C LYS A 348 26.91 10.20 -28.50
N SER A 349 25.66 10.21 -28.95
CA SER A 349 25.38 10.14 -30.39
C SER A 349 25.88 11.45 -30.98
N THR A 350 26.97 11.36 -31.73
CA THR A 350 27.38 12.36 -32.74
C THR A 350 26.28 12.57 -33.76
#